data_AF-A0A1Y3RMW3-F1
#
_entry.id   AF-A0A1Y3RMW3-F1
#
_cell.length_a   1.000
_cell.length_b   1.000
_cell.length_c   1.000
_cell.angle_alpha   90.00
_cell.angle_beta   90.00
_cell.angle_gamma   90.00
#
_symmetry.space_group_name_H-M   'P 1'
#
loop_
_entity.id
_entity.type
_entity.pdbx_description
1 polymer ?
#
loop_
_entity_poly.entity_id
_entity_poly.type
_entity_poly.pdbx_seq_one_letter_code
_entity_poly.pdbx_strand_id
1 'polypeptide(L)' 'MELLELLAKQKQCTYISDLKFLQKSQLHFPYLKSVDLSTYPEREWKEAAWYLLHRRCRSGEQARRLLIG' A
#
# COMPACT_ATOMS: atom_id res chain seq x y z
N MET A 1 -10.37 -0.65 -5.18
CA MET A 1 -9.05 -0.01 -5.40
C MET A 1 -8.89 1.20 -4.48
N GLU A 2 -9.59 1.26 -3.35
CA GLU A 2 -9.63 2.44 -2.47
C GLU A 2 -8.33 2.57 -1.66
N LEU A 3 -7.70 1.44 -1.32
CA LEU A 3 -6.43 1.45 -0.59
C LEU A 3 -5.33 2.16 -1.39
N LEU A 4 -5.19 1.83 -2.69
CA LEU A 4 -4.18 2.42 -3.57
C LEU A 4 -4.37 3.93 -3.76
N GLU A 5 -5.62 4.38 -3.84
CA GLU A 5 -5.95 5.81 -3.91
C GLU A 5 -5.57 6.55 -2.63
N LEU A 6 -5.82 5.93 -1.47
CA LEU A 6 -5.41 6.50 -0.18
C LEU A 6 -3.88 6.61 -0.10
N LEU A 7 -3.15 5.56 -0.52
CA LEU A 7 -1.69 5.57 -0.58
C LEU A 7 -1.17 6.68 -1.50
N ALA A 8 -1.78 6.84 -2.67
CA ALA A 8 -1.43 7.89 -3.64
C ALA A 8 -1.64 9.28 -3.03
N LYS A 9 -2.82 9.51 -2.44
CA LYS A 9 -3.15 10.78 -1.76
C LYS A 9 -2.17 11.09 -0.64
N GLN A 10 -1.78 10.08 0.13
CA GLN A 10 -0.84 10.24 1.25
C GLN A 10 0.57 10.65 0.80
N LYS A 11 1.00 10.21 -0.39
CA LYS A 11 2.29 10.58 -0.99
C LYS A 11 2.19 11.79 -1.92
N GLN A 12 1.04 12.46 -1.96
CA GLN A 12 0.74 13.56 -2.88
C GLN A 12 0.93 13.17 -4.35
N CYS A 13 0.73 11.89 -4.67
CA CYS A 13 0.71 11.41 -6.04
C CYS A 13 -0.59 11.87 -6.72
N THR A 14 -0.48 12.32 -7.97
CA THR A 14 -1.65 12.76 -8.75
C THR A 14 -2.43 11.52 -9.24
N TYR A 15 -1.72 10.45 -9.57
CA TYR A 15 -2.29 9.19 -10.02
C TYR A 15 -1.78 8.01 -9.19
N ILE A 16 -2.59 6.94 -9.08
CA ILE A 16 -2.17 5.65 -8.50
C ILE A 16 -0.93 5.09 -9.23
N SER A 17 -0.83 5.36 -10.53
CA SER A 17 0.31 4.99 -11.37
C SER A 17 1.62 5.58 -10.88
N ASP A 18 1.60 6.79 -10.30
CA ASP A 18 2.80 7.49 -9.82
C ASP A 18 3.44 6.74 -8.65
N LEU A 19 2.66 5.98 -7.89
CA LEU A 19 3.16 5.15 -6.81
C LEU A 19 4.19 4.11 -7.29
N LYS A 20 4.13 3.67 -8.56
CA LYS A 20 5.14 2.75 -9.13
C LYS A 20 6.48 3.41 -9.39
N PHE A 21 6.49 4.73 -9.56
CA PHE A 21 7.70 5.51 -9.79
C PHE A 21 8.35 5.95 -8.48
N LEU A 22 7.67 5.74 -7.33
CA LEU A 22 8.27 5.93 -6.03
C LEU A 22 9.42 4.94 -5.83
N GLN A 23 10.53 5.45 -5.29
CA GLN A 23 11.65 4.59 -4.93
C GLN A 23 11.23 3.60 -3.83
N LYS A 24 11.83 2.41 -3.80
CA LYS A 24 11.52 1.37 -2.80
C LYS A 24 11.54 1.88 -1.36
N SER A 25 12.46 2.79 -1.03
CA SER A 25 12.56 3.42 0.29
C SER A 25 11.34 4.27 0.65
N GLN A 26 10.62 4.81 -0.34
CA GLN A 26 9.43 5.62 -0.17
C GLN A 26 8.13 4.82 -0.20
N LEU A 27 8.19 3.52 -0.49
CA LEU A 27 7.05 2.59 -0.47
C LEU A 27 6.66 2.13 0.95
N HIS A 28 7.25 2.74 1.98
CA HIS A 28 6.80 2.62 3.36
C HIS A 28 5.79 3.73 3.68
N PHE A 29 4.68 3.31 4.28
CA PHE A 29 3.53 4.14 4.62
C PHE A 29 3.25 4.03 6.13
N PRO A 30 4.10 4.61 6.99
CA PRO A 30 3.96 4.48 8.44
C PRO A 30 2.63 5.04 8.95
N TYR A 31 2.04 6.03 8.27
CA TYR A 31 0.74 6.61 8.67
C TYR A 31 -0.43 5.65 8.50
N LEU A 32 -0.30 4.56 7.75
CA LEU A 32 -1.33 3.52 7.72
C LEU A 32 -1.53 2.87 9.09
N LYS A 33 -0.54 2.91 10.01
CA LYS A 33 -0.76 2.47 11.41
C LYS A 33 -1.90 3.23 12.11
N SER A 34 -2.19 4.46 11.67
CA SER A 34 -3.20 5.32 12.27
C SER A 34 -4.52 5.35 11.49
N VAL A 35 -4.57 4.72 10.32
CA VAL A 35 -5.80 4.53 9.54
C VAL A 35 -6.50 3.28 10.05
N ASP A 36 -7.83 3.24 10.06
CA ASP A 36 -8.57 2.05 10.46
C ASP A 36 -8.47 0.96 9.37
N LEU A 37 -7.39 0.17 9.44
CA LEU A 37 -7.01 -0.84 8.44
C LEU A 37 -8.00 -2.01 8.36
N SER A 38 -8.92 -2.13 9.32
CA SER A 38 -9.99 -3.12 9.34
C SER A 38 -11.02 -2.88 8.24
N THR A 39 -11.08 -1.64 7.73
CA THR A 39 -11.99 -1.23 6.64
C THR A 39 -11.58 -1.84 5.29
N TYR A 40 -10.29 -2.15 5.09
CA TYR A 40 -9.79 -2.61 3.80
C TYR A 40 -9.63 -4.15 3.76
N PRO A 41 -10.23 -4.83 2.78
CA PRO A 41 -10.16 -6.28 2.67
C PRO A 41 -8.73 -6.74 2.39
N GLU A 42 -8.37 -7.94 2.86
CA GLU A 42 -7.03 -8.51 2.69
C GLU A 42 -6.56 -8.57 1.22
N ARG A 43 -7.51 -8.73 0.29
CA ARG A 43 -7.23 -8.75 -1.14
C ARG A 43 -6.60 -7.43 -1.61
N GLU A 44 -7.12 -6.28 -1.18
CA GLU A 44 -6.56 -4.98 -1.58
C GLU A 44 -5.15 -4.77 -1.05
N TRP A 45 -4.86 -5.27 0.15
CA TRP A 45 -3.50 -5.25 0.69
C TRP A 45 -2.55 -6.07 -0.15
N LYS A 46 -2.96 -7.29 -0.54
CA LYS A 46 -2.16 -8.16 -1.41
C LYS A 46 -1.93 -7.52 -2.79
N GLU A 47 -2.96 -6.91 -3.35
CA GLU A 47 -2.87 -6.20 -4.63
C GLU A 47 -1.96 -4.98 -4.53
N ALA A 48 -2.06 -4.17 -3.48
CA ALA A 48 -1.19 -3.02 -3.27
C ALA A 48 0.29 -3.45 -3.08
N ALA A 49 0.55 -4.49 -2.28
CA ALA A 49 1.91 -5.01 -2.10
C ALA A 49 2.48 -5.59 -3.41
N TRP A 50 1.65 -6.26 -4.22
CA TRP A 50 2.05 -6.72 -5.54
C TRP A 50 2.30 -5.54 -6.50
N TYR A 51 1.41 -4.55 -6.52
CA TYR A 51 1.48 -3.41 -7.42
C TYR A 51 2.69 -2.51 -7.14
N LEU A 52 3.04 -2.32 -5.86
CA LEU A 52 4.09 -1.41 -5.43
C LEU A 52 5.44 -2.10 -5.28
N LEU A 53 5.46 -3.27 -4.63
CA LEU A 53 6.70 -3.98 -4.28
C LEU A 53 6.97 -5.18 -5.18
N HIS A 54 6.06 -5.51 -6.11
CA HIS A 54 6.13 -6.73 -6.93
C HIS A 54 6.32 -8.01 -6.08
N ARG A 55 5.79 -8.00 -4.85
CA ARG A 55 5.91 -9.08 -3.85
C ARG A 55 4.56 -9.77 -3.68
N ARG A 56 4.50 -11.09 -3.94
CA ARG A 56 3.31 -11.89 -3.62
C ARG A 56 3.28 -12.16 -2.12
N CYS A 57 2.23 -11.68 -1.46
CA CYS A 57 1.99 -11.96 -0.05
C CYS A 57 0.94 -13.07 0.10
N ARG A 58 1.15 -14.00 1.03
CA ARG A 58 0.20 -15.11 1.28
C ARG A 58 -1.02 -14.64 2.09
N SER A 59 -0.82 -13.66 2.97
CA SER A 59 -1.87 -13.06 3.83
C SER A 59 -1.91 -11.53 3.65
N GLY A 60 -3.08 -10.92 3.87
CA GLY A 60 -3.22 -9.47 3.88
C GLY A 60 -2.39 -8.84 4.99
N GLU A 61 -2.21 -9.54 6.11
CA GLU A 61 -1.39 -9.09 7.23
C GLU A 61 0.10 -9.00 6.87
N GLN A 62 0.59 -9.94 6.07
CA GLN A 62 1.96 -9.93 5.55
C GLN A 62 2.18 -8.78 4.58
N ALA A 63 1.20 -8.50 3.71
CA ALA A 63 1.22 -7.35 2.82
C ALA A 63 1.19 -6.03 3.60
N ARG A 64 0.37 -5.94 4.66
CA ARG A 64 0.32 -4.79 5.58
C ARG A 64 1.68 -4.53 6.20
N ARG A 65 2.33 -5.52 6.81
CA ARG A 65 3.67 -5.34 7.39
C ARG A 65 4.69 -4.85 6.37
N LEU A 66 4.65 -5.38 5.14
CA LEU A 66 5.53 -4.93 4.06
C LEU A 66 5.33 -3.46 3.66
N LEU A 67 4.08 -3.00 3.60
CA LEU A 67 3.75 -1.62 3.20
C LEU A 67 3.90 -0.62 4.35
N ILE A 68 3.65 -1.04 5.59
CA ILE A 68 3.72 -0.19 6.78
C ILE A 68 5.14 -0.09 7.31
N GLY A 69 5.92 -1.19 7.23
CA GLY A 69 7.20 -1.34 7.94
C GLY A 69 7.00 -1.97 9.31
#